data_AF-A0A7S1BK15-F1
#
_entry.id   AF-A0A7S1BK15-F1
#
_cell.length_a   1.000
_cell.length_b   1.000
_cell.length_c   1.000
_cell.angle_alpha   90.00
_cell.angle_beta   90.00
_cell.angle_gamma   90.00
#
_symmetry.space_group_name_H-M   'P 1'
#
loop_
_entity.id
_entity.type
_entity.pdbx_description
1 polymer ?
#
loop_
_entity_poly.entity_id
_entity_poly.type
_entity_poly.pdbx_seq_one_letter_code
_entity_poly.pdbx_strand_id
1 'polypeptide(L)'
;SDVELAGVPHLDQLPEAEGRPGVRRIALKAPYTAPVMQFAESAEVRRTLQAAMDRKCLAENRDRFLETLRLRHECARLLGYPSHAHFMLEPKMARTPEAAEEFLLDLVGRLRGRRDADLRILRSAKKEREGADAGPLRLWDVPYYVRRHKAARGVDEA
;
A
#
# COMPACT_ATOMS: atom_id res chain seq x y z
N SER A 1 3.08 -17.45 -13.19
CA SER A 1 2.37 -18.42 -14.06
C SER A 1 0.88 -18.34 -13.78
N ASP A 2 0.03 -18.86 -14.67
CA ASP A 2 -1.43 -18.89 -14.42
C ASP A 2 -1.79 -19.65 -13.13
N VAL A 3 -1.05 -20.71 -12.82
CA VAL A 3 -1.20 -21.48 -11.57
C VAL A 3 -0.92 -20.62 -10.34
N GLU A 4 0.15 -19.83 -10.36
CA GLU A 4 0.49 -18.93 -9.24
C GLU A 4 -0.53 -17.79 -9.06
N LEU A 5 -1.21 -17.40 -10.14
CA LEU A 5 -2.23 -16.35 -10.13
C LEU A 5 -3.65 -16.88 -9.87
N ALA A 6 -3.77 -18.09 -9.31
CA ALA A 6 -5.04 -18.64 -8.87
C ALA A 6 -5.84 -17.64 -8.02
N GLY A 7 -7.13 -17.52 -8.34
CA GLY A 7 -8.09 -16.62 -7.70
C GLY A 7 -8.20 -15.24 -8.34
N VAL A 8 -7.22 -14.80 -9.13
CA VAL A 8 -7.26 -13.49 -9.83
C VAL A 8 -8.29 -13.52 -10.97
N PRO A 9 -9.23 -12.56 -11.04
CA PRO A 9 -10.20 -12.49 -12.13
C PRO A 9 -9.56 -12.03 -13.44
N HIS A 10 -10.18 -12.39 -14.57
CA HIS A 10 -9.81 -11.92 -15.91
C HIS A 10 -8.33 -12.10 -16.29
N LEU A 11 -7.72 -13.23 -15.92
CA LEU A 11 -6.33 -13.56 -16.26
C LEU A 11 -6.05 -13.56 -17.77
N ASP A 12 -7.05 -13.90 -18.57
CA ASP A 12 -7.05 -13.89 -20.02
C ASP A 12 -6.81 -12.49 -20.61
N GLN A 13 -7.16 -11.43 -19.87
CA GLN A 13 -6.92 -10.05 -20.30
C GLN A 13 -5.49 -9.57 -20.01
N LEU A 14 -4.70 -10.34 -19.25
CA LEU A 14 -3.31 -10.01 -18.98
C LEU A 14 -2.39 -10.49 -20.11
N PRO A 15 -1.48 -9.64 -20.61
CA PRO A 15 -0.58 -10.02 -21.68
C PRO A 15 0.35 -11.15 -21.21
N GLU A 16 0.65 -12.08 -22.11
CA GLU A 16 1.67 -13.10 -21.85
C GLU A 16 3.07 -12.49 -21.88
N ALA A 17 3.98 -13.12 -21.13
CA ALA A 17 5.40 -12.81 -21.18
C ALA A 17 5.98 -13.33 -22.49
N GLU A 18 6.83 -12.51 -23.13
CA GLU A 18 7.47 -12.86 -24.40
C GLU A 18 8.26 -14.18 -24.27
N GLY A 19 7.96 -15.12 -25.16
CA GLY A 19 8.61 -16.43 -25.20
C GLY A 19 8.24 -17.37 -24.03
N ARG A 20 7.22 -17.05 -23.22
CA ARG A 20 6.81 -17.88 -22.07
C ARG A 20 5.28 -18.06 -22.02
N PRO A 21 4.73 -19.02 -22.80
CA PRO A 21 3.32 -19.35 -22.75
C PRO A 21 2.85 -19.70 -21.33
N GLY A 22 1.68 -19.23 -20.92
CA GLY A 22 1.12 -19.46 -19.58
C GLY A 22 1.79 -18.66 -18.44
N VAL A 23 2.70 -17.73 -18.78
CA VAL A 23 3.27 -16.76 -17.84
C VAL A 23 2.73 -15.37 -18.16
N ARG A 24 1.95 -14.79 -17.25
CA ARG A 24 1.39 -13.43 -17.43
C ARG A 24 2.40 -12.36 -17.02
N ARG A 25 2.42 -11.25 -17.77
CA ARG A 25 3.17 -10.04 -17.46
C ARG A 25 2.26 -9.04 -16.74
N ILE A 26 2.59 -8.74 -15.49
CA ILE A 26 1.82 -7.81 -14.64
C ILE A 26 2.55 -6.46 -14.62
N ALA A 27 1.92 -5.43 -15.17
CA ALA A 27 2.47 -4.07 -15.10
C ALA A 27 2.32 -3.51 -13.67
N LEU A 28 3.31 -2.74 -13.20
CA LEU A 28 3.26 -2.07 -11.90
C LEU A 28 2.40 -0.79 -11.91
N LYS A 29 1.17 -0.92 -12.42
CA LYS A 29 0.13 0.12 -12.42
C LYS A 29 -1.10 -0.42 -11.68
N ALA A 30 -1.81 0.45 -10.97
CA ALA A 30 -2.90 0.08 -10.06
C ALA A 30 -3.96 -0.86 -10.68
N PRO A 31 -4.43 -0.68 -11.93
CA PRO A 31 -5.42 -1.59 -12.53
C PRO A 31 -4.95 -3.05 -12.65
N TYR A 32 -3.64 -3.28 -12.76
CA TYR A 32 -3.07 -4.62 -12.87
C TYR A 32 -2.64 -5.17 -11.51
N THR A 33 -2.13 -4.32 -10.62
CA THR A 33 -1.61 -4.78 -9.33
C THR A 33 -2.70 -4.96 -8.28
N ALA A 34 -3.75 -4.14 -8.28
CA ALA A 34 -4.81 -4.22 -7.28
C ALA A 34 -5.57 -5.56 -7.32
N PRO A 35 -6.00 -6.09 -8.49
CA PRO A 35 -6.64 -7.41 -8.55
C PRO A 35 -5.71 -8.51 -8.03
N VAL A 36 -4.42 -8.47 -8.36
CA VAL A 36 -3.47 -9.48 -7.88
C VAL A 36 -3.32 -9.43 -6.36
N MET A 37 -3.22 -8.23 -5.77
CA MET A 37 -3.11 -8.07 -4.31
C MET A 37 -4.39 -8.47 -3.56
N GLN A 38 -5.57 -8.28 -4.16
CA GLN A 38 -6.86 -8.60 -3.55
C GLN A 38 -7.28 -10.06 -3.78
N PHE A 39 -6.84 -10.66 -4.90
CA PHE A 39 -7.36 -11.92 -5.39
C PHE A 39 -6.40 -13.09 -5.44
N ALA A 40 -5.10 -12.86 -5.61
CA ALA A 40 -4.15 -13.96 -5.68
C ALA A 40 -4.13 -14.75 -4.37
N GLU A 41 -4.39 -16.06 -4.47
CA GLU A 41 -4.44 -16.95 -3.31
C GLU A 41 -3.07 -17.15 -2.67
N SER A 42 -2.01 -17.15 -3.50
CA SER A 42 -0.62 -17.30 -3.09
C SER A 42 -0.10 -16.05 -2.39
N ALA A 43 0.27 -16.20 -1.11
CA ALA A 43 0.90 -15.12 -0.34
C ALA A 43 2.26 -14.70 -0.92
N GLU A 44 2.99 -15.62 -1.54
CA GLU A 44 4.31 -15.34 -2.13
C GLU A 44 4.20 -14.46 -3.37
N VAL A 45 3.15 -14.64 -4.19
CA VAL A 45 2.86 -13.76 -5.32
C VAL A 45 2.55 -12.35 -4.85
N ARG A 46 1.67 -12.21 -3.84
CA ARG A 46 1.34 -10.90 -3.27
C ARG A 46 2.58 -10.23 -2.67
N ARG A 47 3.43 -10.99 -1.96
CA ARG A 47 4.69 -10.52 -1.40
C ARG A 47 5.65 -10.03 -2.48
N THR A 48 5.86 -10.81 -3.52
CA THR A 48 6.75 -10.48 -4.63
C THR A 48 6.28 -9.22 -5.34
N LEU A 49 4.98 -9.12 -5.62
CA LEU A 49 4.39 -7.94 -6.25
C LEU A 49 4.51 -6.69 -5.37
N GLN A 50 4.22 -6.81 -4.07
CA GLN A 50 4.41 -5.71 -3.11
C GLN A 50 5.87 -5.22 -3.13
N ALA A 51 6.83 -6.14 -3.05
CA ALA A 51 8.25 -5.79 -3.06
C ALA A 51 8.70 -5.15 -4.38
N ALA A 52 8.11 -5.53 -5.51
CA ALA A 52 8.36 -4.89 -6.80
C ALA A 52 7.77 -3.47 -6.86
N MET A 53 6.56 -3.27 -6.33
CA MET A 53 5.93 -1.94 -6.24
C MET A 53 6.72 -1.00 -5.34
N ASP A 54 7.17 -1.47 -4.17
CA ASP A 54 7.90 -0.66 -3.18
C ASP A 54 9.28 -0.20 -3.68
N ARG A 55 9.86 -0.92 -4.65
CA ARG A 55 11.17 -0.62 -5.25
C ARG A 55 11.08 0.18 -6.54
N LYS A 56 9.87 0.56 -6.96
CA LYS A 56 9.66 1.28 -8.21
C LYS A 56 10.46 2.59 -8.22
N CYS A 57 11.35 2.71 -9.21
CA CYS A 57 12.25 3.86 -9.40
C CYS A 57 13.15 4.18 -8.19
N LEU A 58 13.45 3.20 -7.33
CA LEU A 58 14.21 3.46 -6.10
C LEU A 58 15.61 4.00 -6.39
N ALA A 59 16.33 3.42 -7.35
CA ALA A 59 17.69 3.82 -7.69
C ALA A 59 17.73 5.25 -8.27
N GLU A 60 16.73 5.58 -9.09
CA GLU A 60 16.63 6.86 -9.77
C GLU A 60 16.10 7.98 -8.87
N ASN A 61 15.18 7.66 -7.95
CA ASN A 61 14.49 8.67 -7.14
C ASN A 61 15.15 8.92 -5.79
N ARG A 62 15.96 7.99 -5.25
CA ARG A 62 16.54 8.15 -3.92
C ARG A 62 17.33 9.45 -3.78
N ASP A 63 18.32 9.66 -4.64
CA ASP A 63 19.22 10.82 -4.53
C ASP A 63 18.51 12.10 -4.93
N ARG A 64 17.67 12.05 -5.99
CA ARG A 64 16.82 13.17 -6.40
C ARG A 64 15.86 13.61 -5.29
N PHE A 65 15.29 12.68 -4.54
CA PHE A 65 14.40 12.98 -3.43
C PHE A 65 15.15 13.68 -2.29
N LEU A 66 16.33 13.18 -1.92
CA LEU A 66 17.18 13.81 -0.89
C LEU A 66 17.61 15.22 -1.30
N GLU A 67 18.04 15.40 -2.54
CA GLU A 67 18.38 16.70 -3.09
C GLU A 67 17.16 17.65 -3.09
N THR A 68 16.00 17.15 -3.49
CA THR A 68 14.74 17.92 -3.46
C THR A 68 14.39 18.37 -2.04
N LEU A 69 14.58 17.52 -1.02
CA LEU A 69 14.37 17.91 0.38
C LEU A 69 15.34 19.00 0.83
N ARG A 70 16.63 18.88 0.46
CA ARG A 70 17.65 19.88 0.78
C ARG A 70 17.30 21.24 0.16
N LEU A 71 17.01 21.26 -1.13
CA LEU A 71 16.67 22.48 -1.87
C LEU A 71 15.38 23.12 -1.35
N ARG A 72 14.35 22.31 -1.05
CA ARG A 72 13.10 22.82 -0.45
C ARG A 72 13.32 23.48 0.90
N HIS A 73 14.18 22.90 1.74
CA HIS A 73 14.54 23.48 3.03
C HIS A 73 15.34 24.78 2.84
N GLU A 74 16.34 24.79 1.95
CA GLU A 74 17.15 25.97 1.62
C GLU A 74 16.28 27.13 1.13
N CYS A 75 15.38 26.89 0.16
CA CYS A 75 14.45 27.90 -0.33
C CYS A 75 13.59 28.49 0.79
N ALA A 76 13.06 27.67 1.70
CA ALA A 76 12.25 28.16 2.82
C ALA A 76 13.06 29.04 3.77
N ARG A 77 14.31 28.65 4.07
CA ARG A 77 15.23 29.42 4.92
C ARG A 77 15.56 30.78 4.30
N LEU A 78 15.80 30.84 2.99
CA LEU A 78 16.05 32.09 2.26
C LEU A 78 14.85 33.03 2.29
N LEU A 79 13.64 32.49 2.30
CA LEU A 79 12.39 33.26 2.42
C LEU A 79 12.04 33.64 3.87
N GLY A 80 12.90 33.32 4.85
CA GLY A 80 12.70 33.65 6.26
C GLY A 80 11.86 32.64 7.04
N TYR A 81 11.47 31.50 6.46
CA TYR A 81 10.70 30.47 7.14
C TYR A 81 11.61 29.46 7.87
N PRO A 82 11.16 28.88 9.00
CA PRO A 82 11.92 27.86 9.72
C PRO A 82 12.12 26.56 8.94
N SER A 83 11.12 26.15 8.15
CA SER A 83 11.15 24.92 7.35
C SER A 83 10.24 25.03 6.12
N HIS A 84 10.41 24.11 5.17
CA HIS A 84 9.54 24.02 3.99
C HIS A 84 8.07 23.82 4.36
N ALA A 85 7.77 23.11 5.45
CA ALA A 85 6.40 22.91 5.90
C ALA A 85 5.76 24.23 6.38
N HIS A 86 6.49 25.06 7.11
CA HIS A 86 6.02 26.40 7.51
C HIS A 86 5.68 27.26 6.29
N PHE A 87 6.58 27.28 5.30
CA PHE A 87 6.36 28.00 4.05
C PHE A 87 5.11 27.51 3.30
N MET A 88 4.94 26.19 3.16
CA MET A 88 3.84 25.60 2.41
C MET A 88 2.48 25.65 3.12
N LEU A 89 2.46 25.74 4.44
CA LEU A 89 1.24 25.70 5.24
C LEU A 89 0.68 27.08 5.57
N GLU A 90 1.48 28.15 5.50
CA GLU A 90 1.02 29.53 5.76
C GLU A 90 -0.28 29.91 5.02
N PRO A 91 -0.45 29.64 3.70
CA PRO A 91 -1.69 29.97 3.00
C PRO A 91 -2.80 28.94 3.23
N LYS A 92 -2.53 27.81 3.88
CA LYS A 92 -3.48 26.69 4.06
C LYS A 92 -4.21 26.81 5.39
N MET A 93 -5.33 26.09 5.52
CA MET A 93 -6.15 26.11 6.73
C MET A 93 -5.41 25.66 8.00
N ALA A 94 -4.47 24.71 7.88
CA ALA A 94 -3.69 24.23 9.01
C ALA A 94 -2.69 25.29 9.55
N ARG A 95 -2.29 26.26 8.72
CA ARG A 95 -1.35 27.37 9.01
C ARG A 95 0.07 26.97 9.40
N THR A 96 0.26 26.03 10.31
CA THR A 96 1.57 25.62 10.83
C THR A 96 1.72 24.09 10.82
N PRO A 97 2.96 23.57 10.72
CA PRO A 97 3.21 22.13 10.78
C PRO A 97 2.83 21.53 12.14
N GLU A 98 2.96 22.28 13.23
CA GLU A 98 2.61 21.82 14.58
C GLU A 98 1.11 21.56 14.70
N ALA A 99 0.26 22.46 14.17
CA ALA A 99 -1.18 22.26 14.15
C ALA A 99 -1.59 21.08 13.27
N ALA A 100 -0.90 20.88 12.14
CA ALA A 100 -1.11 19.72 11.29
C ALA A 100 -0.70 18.40 11.98
N GLU A 101 0.43 18.40 12.69
CA GLU A 101 0.93 17.25 13.44
C GLU A 101 0.02 16.91 14.63
N GLU A 102 -0.39 17.89 15.42
CA GLU A 102 -1.32 17.72 16.53
C GLU A 102 -2.62 17.08 16.05
N PHE A 103 -3.19 17.59 14.97
CA PHE A 103 -4.39 17.02 14.35
C PHE A 103 -4.20 15.56 13.94
N LEU A 104 -3.08 15.22 13.28
CA LEU A 104 -2.81 13.86 12.85
C LEU A 104 -2.59 12.91 14.04
N LEU A 105 -1.90 13.36 15.10
CA LEU A 105 -1.66 12.56 16.30
C LEU A 105 -2.93 12.33 17.12
N ASP A 106 -3.78 13.35 17.28
CA ASP A 106 -5.10 13.22 17.89
C ASP A 106 -5.98 12.23 17.10
N LEU A 107 -6.00 12.35 15.76
CA LEU A 107 -6.72 11.42 14.89
C LEU A 107 -6.23 9.98 15.07
N VAL A 108 -4.91 9.75 15.11
CA VAL A 108 -4.33 8.42 15.39
C VAL A 108 -4.75 7.90 16.76
N GLY A 109 -4.78 8.77 17.77
CA GLY A 109 -5.27 8.44 19.11
C GLY A 109 -6.72 7.93 19.09
N ARG A 110 -7.61 8.67 18.43
CA ARG A 110 -9.05 8.34 18.31
C ARG A 110 -9.30 7.07 17.51
N LEU A 111 -8.53 6.84 16.45
CA LEU A 111 -8.68 5.68 15.58
C LEU A 111 -8.04 4.39 16.13
N ARG A 112 -7.23 4.47 17.19
CA ARG A 112 -6.49 3.33 17.73
C ARG A 112 -7.37 2.13 18.07
N GLY A 113 -8.48 2.36 18.78
CA GLY A 113 -9.40 1.29 19.16
C GLY A 113 -10.02 0.59 17.95
N ARG A 114 -10.42 1.37 16.93
CA ARG A 114 -10.99 0.82 15.68
C ARG A 114 -9.93 0.06 14.88
N ARG A 115 -8.73 0.63 14.72
CA ARG A 115 -7.58 -0.02 14.08
C ARG A 115 -7.29 -1.38 14.71
N ASP A 116 -7.26 -1.46 16.04
CA ASP A 116 -6.92 -2.70 16.74
C ASP A 116 -8.04 -3.74 16.64
N ALA A 117 -9.30 -3.32 16.55
CA ALA A 117 -10.42 -4.20 16.22
C ALA A 117 -10.31 -4.75 14.79
N ASP A 118 -10.08 -3.87 13.80
CA ASP A 118 -9.96 -4.26 12.40
C ASP A 118 -8.76 -5.20 12.17
N LEU A 119 -7.61 -4.92 12.79
CA LEU A 119 -6.44 -5.81 12.72
C LEU A 119 -6.68 -7.16 13.37
N ARG A 120 -7.46 -7.24 14.47
CA ARG A 120 -7.85 -8.53 15.07
C ARG A 120 -8.68 -9.35 14.10
N ILE A 121 -9.64 -8.72 13.42
CA ILE A 121 -10.48 -9.37 12.42
C ILE A 121 -9.62 -9.97 11.29
N LEU A 122 -8.70 -9.18 10.73
CA LEU A 122 -7.83 -9.66 9.64
C LEU A 122 -6.89 -10.78 10.08
N ARG A 123 -6.37 -10.71 11.32
CA ARG A 123 -5.53 -11.77 11.89
C ARG A 123 -6.32 -13.06 12.10
N SER A 124 -7.56 -12.99 12.58
CA SER A 124 -8.43 -14.16 12.71
C SER A 124 -8.74 -14.78 11.35
N ALA A 125 -9.10 -13.96 10.35
CA ALA A 125 -9.37 -14.43 8.99
C ALA A 125 -8.15 -15.11 8.34
N LYS A 126 -6.94 -14.65 8.66
CA LYS A 126 -5.69 -15.31 8.24
C LYS A 126 -5.52 -16.67 8.91
N LYS A 127 -5.68 -16.75 10.22
CA LYS A 127 -5.57 -18.01 10.96
C LYS A 127 -6.60 -19.05 10.53
N GLU A 128 -7.82 -18.62 10.26
CA GLU A 128 -8.90 -19.50 9.77
C GLU A 128 -8.58 -20.11 8.40
N ARG A 129 -7.87 -19.39 7.54
CA ARG A 129 -7.51 -19.87 6.19
C ARG A 129 -6.21 -20.65 6.13
N GLU A 130 -5.17 -20.14 6.78
CA GLU A 130 -3.79 -20.62 6.65
C GLU A 130 -3.35 -21.49 7.85
N GLY A 131 -4.20 -21.61 8.89
CA GLY A 131 -3.91 -22.37 10.11
C GLY A 131 -3.36 -21.50 11.25
N ALA A 132 -3.27 -22.08 12.44
CA ALA A 132 -2.79 -21.39 13.65
C ALA A 132 -1.34 -20.89 13.53
N ASP A 133 -0.52 -21.58 12.72
CA ASP A 133 0.91 -21.33 12.52
C ASP A 133 1.20 -20.40 11.32
N ALA A 134 0.18 -19.77 10.72
CA ALA A 134 0.29 -18.87 9.56
C ALA A 134 1.18 -17.62 9.80
N GLY A 135 1.64 -17.41 11.03
CA GLY A 135 2.45 -16.28 11.43
C GLY A 135 1.68 -14.95 11.45
N PRO A 136 2.39 -13.83 11.59
CA PRO A 136 1.77 -12.51 11.68
C PRO A 136 1.17 -12.05 10.34
N LEU A 137 0.17 -11.17 10.42
CA LEU A 137 -0.37 -10.44 9.27
C LEU A 137 0.71 -9.53 8.66
N ARG A 138 0.91 -9.59 7.34
CA ARG A 138 1.87 -8.76 6.60
C ARG A 138 1.16 -7.75 5.70
N LEU A 139 1.89 -6.77 5.18
CA LEU A 139 1.33 -5.70 4.35
C LEU A 139 0.61 -6.26 3.11
N TRP A 140 1.23 -7.26 2.46
CA TRP A 140 0.66 -7.92 1.28
C TRP A 140 -0.53 -8.84 1.57
N ASP A 141 -0.84 -9.10 2.84
CA ASP A 141 -2.02 -9.87 3.25
C ASP A 141 -3.26 -8.97 3.40
N VAL A 142 -3.06 -7.68 3.69
CA VAL A 142 -4.15 -6.76 4.03
C VAL A 142 -5.21 -6.66 2.92
N PRO A 143 -4.87 -6.39 1.64
CA PRO A 143 -5.89 -6.26 0.60
C PRO A 143 -6.69 -7.55 0.39
N TYR A 144 -6.02 -8.70 0.46
CA TYR A 144 -6.63 -10.02 0.33
C TYR A 144 -7.65 -10.30 1.44
N TYR A 145 -7.27 -10.11 2.71
CA TYR A 145 -8.16 -10.39 3.84
C TYR A 145 -9.25 -9.34 4.02
N VAL A 146 -9.01 -8.08 3.66
CA VAL A 146 -10.07 -7.05 3.62
C VAL A 146 -11.14 -7.45 2.59
N ARG A 147 -10.74 -7.85 1.38
CA ARG A 147 -11.67 -8.28 0.34
C ARG A 147 -12.47 -9.51 0.79
N ARG A 148 -11.81 -10.54 1.35
CA ARG A 148 -12.52 -11.71 1.90
C ARG A 148 -13.50 -11.35 3.02
N HIS A 149 -13.12 -10.42 3.90
CA HIS A 149 -13.99 -9.97 4.98
C HIS A 149 -15.25 -9.27 4.48
N LYS A 150 -15.13 -8.47 3.40
CA LYS A 150 -16.25 -7.83 2.70
C LYS A 150 -17.14 -8.84 1.99
N ALA A 151 -16.54 -9.78 1.27
CA ALA A 151 -17.26 -10.84 0.56
C ALA A 151 -18.08 -11.71 1.54
N ALA A 152 -17.54 -12.05 2.71
CA ALA A 152 -18.26 -12.76 3.77
C ALA A 152 -19.47 -11.99 4.35
N ARG A 153 -19.61 -10.70 4.01
CA ARG A 153 -20.75 -9.83 4.40
C ARG A 153 -21.67 -9.50 3.22
N GLY A 154 -21.49 -10.18 2.09
CA GLY A 154 -22.31 -9.98 0.89
C GLY A 154 -21.95 -8.74 0.07
N VAL A 155 -20.78 -8.14 0.31
CA VAL A 155 -20.23 -7.07 -0.55
C VAL A 155 -19.24 -7.72 -1.51
N ASP A 156 -19.66 -7.94 -2.75
CA ASP A 156 -18.77 -8.45 -3.80
C ASP A 156 -18.12 -7.28 -4.56
N GLU A 157 -16.80 -7.34 -4.73
CA GLU A 157 -16.00 -6.36 -5.46
C GLU A 157 -15.37 -6.99 -6.73
N ALA A 158 -15.89 -8.15 -7.17
CA ALA A 158 -15.49 -8.86 -8.38
C ALA A 158 -16.05 -8.24 -9.66
#